data_AF-A0A2S9S5L1-F1
#
_entry.id   AF-A0A2S9S5L1-F1
#
_cell.length_a   1.000
_cell.length_b   1.000
_cell.length_c   1.000
_cell.angle_alpha   90.00
_cell.angle_beta   90.00
_cell.angle_gamma   90.00
#
_symmetry.space_group_name_H-M   'P 1'
#
loop_
_entity.id
_entity.type
_entity.pdbx_description
1 polymer ?
#
loop_
_entity_poly.entity_id
_entity_poly.type
_entity_poly.pdbx_seq_one_letter_code
_entity_poly.pdbx_strand_id
1 'polypeptide(L)'
;MMKYSKTYLSALNIKVSTTEDNLTFELTVEYLNKPNDYVKDTMNFLCIKLAEVVRASWYVLEHWDHNIEHGFSHKLHFEFMQCTDEDWEVNAKVENSNVIGRSLIGFSQRILTEDPIIYNIIASTQ
;
A
#
# COMPACT_ATOMS: atom_id res chain seq x y z
N MET A 1 -11.92 -26.42 2.81
CA MET A 1 -12.39 -25.14 2.24
C MET A 1 -12.43 -24.17 3.41
N MET A 2 -11.52 -23.19 3.46
CA MET A 2 -11.57 -22.14 4.48
C MET A 2 -12.93 -21.44 4.36
N LYS A 3 -13.59 -21.22 5.50
CA LYS A 3 -14.85 -20.48 5.56
C LYS A 3 -14.50 -19.08 6.09
N TYR A 4 -14.82 -18.06 5.31
CA TYR A 4 -14.70 -16.68 5.76
C TYR A 4 -15.99 -16.26 6.46
N SER A 5 -15.86 -15.63 7.62
CA SER A 5 -16.98 -15.18 8.43
C SER A 5 -17.44 -13.77 8.06
N LYS A 6 -16.51 -12.90 7.65
CA LYS A 6 -16.77 -11.51 7.27
C LYS A 6 -15.75 -11.02 6.24
N THR A 7 -16.20 -10.10 5.38
CA THR A 7 -15.35 -9.41 4.40
C THR A 7 -15.45 -7.91 4.60
N TYR A 8 -14.31 -7.23 4.62
CA TYR A 8 -14.20 -5.78 4.71
C TYR A 8 -13.45 -5.25 3.50
N LEU A 9 -14.00 -4.21 2.88
CA LEU A 9 -13.50 -3.67 1.62
C LEU A 9 -13.01 -2.25 1.85
N SER A 10 -11.77 -1.98 1.45
CA SER A 10 -11.14 -0.67 1.57
C SER A 10 -10.41 -0.30 0.29
N ALA A 11 -10.26 1.00 0.04
CA ALA A 11 -9.41 1.52 -1.01
C ALA A 11 -8.44 2.57 -0.44
N LEU A 12 -7.20 2.57 -0.92
CA LEU A 12 -6.20 3.60 -0.65
C LEU A 12 -5.94 4.36 -1.93
N ASN A 13 -6.26 5.65 -1.94
CA ASN A 13 -5.79 6.56 -2.95
C ASN A 13 -4.44 7.11 -2.50
N ILE A 14 -3.40 6.85 -3.28
CA ILE A 14 -2.06 7.41 -3.09
C ILE A 14 -1.75 8.33 -4.25
N LYS A 15 -1.45 9.58 -3.92
CA LYS A 15 -0.91 10.56 -4.87
C LYS A 15 0.41 11.06 -4.33
N VAL A 16 1.43 11.01 -5.17
CA VAL A 16 2.77 11.51 -4.89
C VAL A 16 3.04 12.64 -5.86
N SER A 17 3.49 13.78 -5.34
CA SER A 17 3.90 14.93 -6.13
C SER A 17 5.34 15.28 -5.83
N THR A 18 6.09 15.60 -6.87
CA THR A 18 7.49 16.01 -6.80
C THR A 18 7.57 17.54 -6.77
N THR A 19 8.34 18.08 -5.83
CA THR A 19 8.95 19.41 -5.92
C THR A 19 10.47 19.21 -5.98
N GLU A 20 11.22 20.22 -6.43
CA GLU A 20 12.65 20.13 -6.85
C GLU A 20 13.53 19.15 -6.05
N ASP A 21 13.32 18.99 -4.74
CA ASP A 21 14.03 18.02 -3.90
C ASP A 21 13.14 17.15 -2.98
N ASN A 22 11.80 17.22 -3.08
CA ASN A 22 10.91 16.60 -2.10
C ASN A 22 9.71 15.84 -2.70
N LEU A 23 9.33 14.77 -2.02
CA LEU A 23 8.10 14.02 -2.29
C LEU A 23 7.01 14.42 -1.30
N THR A 24 5.90 14.93 -1.82
CA THR A 24 4.67 15.19 -1.07
C THR A 24 3.69 14.04 -1.28
N PHE A 25 3.14 13.50 -0.18
CA PHE A 25 2.21 12.39 -0.21
C PHE A 25 0.81 12.85 0.21
N GLU A 26 -0.17 12.60 -0.65
CA GLU A 26 -1.60 12.68 -0.34
C GLU A 26 -2.16 11.26 -0.28
N LEU A 27 -2.51 10.81 0.92
CA LEU A 27 -3.04 9.46 1.17
C LEU A 27 -4.46 9.55 1.72
N THR A 28 -5.42 8.91 1.04
CA THR A 28 -6.82 8.88 1.47
C THR A 28 -7.34 7.45 1.49
N VAL A 29 -7.79 7.01 2.66
CA VAL A 29 -8.45 5.72 2.85
C VAL A 29 -9.96 5.89 2.70
N GLU A 30 -10.55 5.04 1.86
CA GLU A 30 -11.99 4.93 1.65
C GLU A 30 -12.44 3.53 2.11
N TYR A 31 -13.43 3.46 3.01
CA TYR A 31 -14.01 2.19 3.44
C TYR A 31 -15.31 1.94 2.67
N LEU A 32 -15.34 0.89 1.84
CA LEU A 32 -16.49 0.56 0.98
C LEU A 32 -17.61 -0.14 1.77
N ASN A 33 -17.30 -0.64 2.96
CA ASN A 33 -18.26 -1.06 3.97
C ASN A 33 -17.77 -0.68 5.38
N LYS A 34 -18.61 -0.85 6.41
CA LYS A 34 -18.26 -0.44 7.79
C LYS A 34 -17.05 -1.24 8.29
N PRO A 35 -15.88 -0.61 8.52
CA PRO A 35 -14.69 -1.32 8.97
C PRO A 35 -14.80 -1.70 10.46
N ASN A 36 -14.06 -2.74 10.86
CA ASN A 36 -13.73 -2.99 12.26
C ASN A 36 -12.38 -2.33 12.63
N ASP A 37 -11.95 -2.48 13.88
CA ASP A 37 -10.74 -1.82 14.35
C ASP A 37 -9.47 -2.41 13.75
N TYR A 38 -9.42 -3.74 13.55
CA TYR A 38 -8.31 -4.40 12.82
C TYR A 38 -8.07 -3.78 11.43
N VAL A 39 -9.14 -3.60 10.64
CA VAL A 39 -9.04 -3.02 9.29
C VAL A 39 -8.57 -1.56 9.35
N LYS A 40 -9.04 -0.77 10.32
CA LYS A 40 -8.59 0.63 10.49
C LYS A 40 -7.12 0.70 10.84
N ASP A 41 -6.68 -0.09 11.82
CA ASP A 41 -5.30 -0.10 12.30
C ASP A 41 -4.35 -0.58 11.20
N THR A 42 -4.76 -1.62 10.47
CA THR A 42 -4.00 -2.15 9.33
C THR A 42 -3.88 -1.13 8.19
N MET A 43 -4.98 -0.45 7.83
CA MET A 43 -4.94 0.59 6.79
C MET A 43 -4.10 1.79 7.23
N ASN A 44 -4.15 2.20 8.49
CA ASN A 44 -3.33 3.28 9.02
C ASN A 44 -1.82 2.92 9.00
N PHE A 45 -1.48 1.72 9.46
CA PHE A 45 -0.12 1.19 9.38
C PHE A 45 0.39 1.14 7.94
N LEU A 46 -0.45 0.64 7.02
CA LEU A 46 -0.14 0.57 5.61
C LEU A 46 0.12 1.96 5.00
N CYS A 47 -0.70 2.96 5.29
CA CYS A 47 -0.50 4.34 4.81
C CYS A 47 0.89 4.88 5.21
N ILE A 48 1.25 4.71 6.49
CA ILE A 48 2.54 5.20 7.02
C ILE A 48 3.70 4.46 6.33
N LYS A 49 3.67 3.12 6.36
CA LYS A 49 4.78 2.30 5.81
C LYS A 49 4.90 2.38 4.30
N LEU A 50 3.79 2.50 3.58
CA LEU A 50 3.81 2.64 2.14
C LEU A 50 4.45 3.96 1.71
N ALA A 51 4.19 5.07 2.42
CA ALA A 51 4.87 6.34 2.16
C ALA A 51 6.38 6.25 2.45
N GLU A 52 6.77 5.62 3.56
CA GLU A 52 8.18 5.42 3.90
C GLU A 52 8.93 4.60 2.83
N VAL A 53 8.38 3.46 2.41
CA VAL A 53 9.03 2.58 1.44
C VAL A 53 9.06 3.19 0.03
N VAL A 54 8.01 3.92 -0.38
CA VAL A 54 8.00 4.63 -1.67
C VAL A 54 9.06 5.73 -1.67
N ARG A 55 9.19 6.49 -0.58
CA ARG A 55 10.25 7.50 -0.46
C ARG A 55 11.64 6.87 -0.54
N ALA A 56 11.86 5.79 0.21
CA ALA A 56 13.13 5.05 0.21
C ALA A 56 13.47 4.45 -1.17
N SER A 57 12.45 4.02 -1.91
CA SER A 57 12.60 3.36 -3.21
C SER A 57 12.52 4.32 -4.40
N TRP A 58 12.38 5.63 -4.17
CA TRP A 58 12.01 6.59 -5.23
C TRP A 58 12.96 6.54 -6.43
N TYR A 59 14.27 6.61 -6.17
CA TYR A 59 15.30 6.55 -7.21
C TYR A 59 15.19 5.26 -8.06
N VAL A 60 14.90 4.12 -7.43
CA VAL A 60 14.73 2.84 -8.14
C VAL A 60 13.45 2.83 -8.97
N LEU A 61 12.35 3.37 -8.42
CA LEU A 61 11.07 3.47 -9.12
C LEU A 61 11.18 4.39 -10.34
N GLU A 62 11.88 5.52 -10.20
CA GLU A 62 12.12 6.49 -11.28
C GLU A 62 13.01 5.91 -12.38
N HIS A 63 13.99 5.08 -12.02
CA HIS A 63 14.79 4.34 -12.99
C HIS A 63 13.96 3.32 -13.79
N TRP A 64 12.90 2.75 -13.20
CA TRP A 64 12.02 1.80 -13.89
C TRP A 64 10.93 2.48 -14.72
N ASP A 65 10.46 3.64 -14.29
CA ASP A 65 9.44 4.43 -15.00
C ASP A 65 9.74 5.92 -14.84
N HIS A 66 10.46 6.47 -15.81
CA HIS A 66 10.84 7.90 -15.82
C HIS A 66 9.63 8.84 -15.76
N ASN A 67 8.43 8.40 -16.12
CA ASN A 67 7.24 9.25 -16.06
C ASN A 67 6.86 9.66 -14.63
N ILE A 68 7.39 8.98 -13.61
CA ILE A 68 7.11 9.36 -12.23
C ILE A 68 7.91 10.57 -11.75
N GLU A 69 8.86 11.09 -12.54
CA GLU A 69 9.61 12.31 -12.20
C GLU A 69 8.68 13.50 -11.89
N HIS A 70 7.45 13.48 -12.43
CA HIS A 70 6.39 14.46 -12.21
C HIS A 70 5.37 14.04 -11.14
N GLY A 71 5.62 12.95 -10.43
CA GLY A 71 4.69 12.33 -9.50
C GLY A 71 3.77 11.29 -10.16
N PHE A 72 2.91 10.68 -9.35
CA PHE A 72 1.93 9.69 -9.80
C PHE A 72 0.68 9.68 -8.93
N SER A 73 -0.38 9.02 -9.40
CA SER A 73 -1.58 8.73 -8.61
C SER A 73 -2.08 7.31 -8.89
N HIS A 74 -2.37 6.55 -7.84
CA HIS A 74 -2.91 5.20 -7.92
C HIS A 74 -4.00 4.97 -6.88
N LYS A 75 -5.01 4.18 -7.24
CA LYS A 75 -6.02 3.63 -6.33
C LYS A 75 -5.77 2.14 -6.14
N LEU A 76 -5.46 1.76 -4.90
CA LEU A 76 -5.27 0.39 -4.45
C LEU A 76 -6.55 -0.08 -3.75
N HIS A 77 -6.97 -1.31 -4.01
CA HIS A 77 -8.14 -1.96 -3.42
C HIS A 77 -7.69 -3.13 -2.56
N PHE A 78 -8.26 -3.21 -1.37
CA PHE A 78 -7.98 -4.22 -0.36
C PHE A 78 -9.26 -4.93 0.06
N GLU A 79 -9.21 -6.24 0.05
CA GLU A 79 -10.26 -7.12 0.54
C GLU A 79 -9.71 -7.91 1.73
N PHE A 80 -10.19 -7.56 2.93
CA PHE A 80 -9.84 -8.20 4.19
C PHE A 80 -10.89 -9.25 4.52
N MET A 81 -10.48 -10.51 4.60
CA MET A 81 -11.35 -11.63 4.87
C MET A 81 -10.99 -12.21 6.23
N GLN A 82 -11.94 -12.18 7.16
CA GLN A 82 -11.78 -12.77 8.49
C GLN A 82 -12.17 -14.26 8.41
N CYS A 83 -11.21 -15.14 8.63
CA CYS A 83 -11.43 -16.59 8.74
C CYS A 83 -12.23 -16.93 10.01
N THR A 84 -12.84 -18.11 10.03
CA THR A 84 -13.64 -18.58 11.19
C THR A 84 -12.84 -18.84 12.46
N ASP A 85 -11.53 -18.97 12.35
CA ASP A 85 -10.54 -19.14 13.41
C ASP A 85 -9.86 -17.81 13.81
N GLU A 86 -10.43 -16.67 13.38
CA GLU A 86 -9.94 -15.32 13.64
C GLU A 86 -8.65 -14.93 12.90
N ASP A 87 -8.12 -15.80 12.03
CA ASP A 87 -7.06 -15.44 11.08
C ASP A 87 -7.57 -14.47 10.01
N TRP A 88 -6.65 -13.71 9.41
CA TRP A 88 -6.96 -12.72 8.39
C TRP A 88 -6.22 -13.00 7.09
N GLU A 89 -6.97 -12.97 5.99
CA GLU A 89 -6.40 -12.94 4.64
C GLU A 89 -6.66 -11.57 4.01
N VAL A 90 -5.66 -11.04 3.30
CA VAL A 90 -5.78 -9.75 2.61
C VAL A 90 -5.42 -9.90 1.15
N ASN A 91 -6.40 -9.64 0.28
CA ASN A 91 -6.17 -9.53 -1.16
C ASN A 91 -5.99 -8.06 -1.53
N ALA A 92 -4.99 -7.78 -2.37
CA ALA A 92 -4.70 -6.43 -2.86
C ALA A 92 -4.72 -6.39 -4.39
N LYS A 93 -5.34 -5.36 -4.97
CA LYS A 93 -5.38 -5.10 -6.41
C LYS A 93 -5.21 -3.61 -6.68
N VAL A 94 -4.70 -3.25 -7.86
CA VAL A 94 -4.59 -1.85 -8.30
C VAL A 94 -5.44 -1.65 -9.55
N GLU A 95 -6.09 -0.49 -9.68
CA GLU A 95 -6.90 -0.19 -10.87
C GLU A 95 -6.05 -0.11 -12.14
N ASN A 96 -4.93 0.62 -12.07
CA ASN A 96 -3.94 0.69 -13.15
C ASN A 96 -2.70 -0.13 -12.78
N SER A 97 -2.54 -1.28 -13.45
CA SER A 97 -1.46 -2.24 -13.20
C SER A 97 -0.18 -1.95 -13.97
N ASN A 98 0.17 -0.68 -14.21
CA ASN A 98 1.50 -0.29 -14.71
C ASN A 98 2.62 -0.70 -13.73
N VAL A 99 3.88 -0.41 -14.07
CA VAL A 99 5.04 -0.79 -13.25
C VAL A 99 4.89 -0.29 -11.81
N ILE A 100 4.51 0.97 -11.63
CA ILE A 100 4.34 1.61 -10.33
C ILE A 100 3.20 0.98 -9.53
N GLY A 101 2.02 0.83 -10.14
CA GLY A 101 0.86 0.19 -9.52
C GLY A 101 1.18 -1.22 -9.03
N ARG A 102 1.92 -2.01 -9.81
CA ARG A 102 2.36 -3.36 -9.40
C ARG A 102 3.37 -3.31 -8.25
N SER A 103 4.32 -2.39 -8.28
CA SER A 103 5.27 -2.19 -7.18
C SER A 103 4.57 -1.79 -5.88
N LEU A 104 3.58 -0.89 -5.94
CA LEU A 104 2.78 -0.50 -4.79
C LEU A 104 2.01 -1.68 -4.19
N ILE A 105 1.47 -2.59 -5.03
CA ILE A 105 0.86 -3.83 -4.55
C ILE A 105 1.89 -4.73 -3.87
N GLY A 106 3.06 -4.93 -4.50
CA GLY A 106 4.14 -5.73 -3.91
C GLY A 106 4.61 -5.20 -2.56
N PHE A 107 4.78 -3.88 -2.43
CA PHE A 107 5.09 -3.24 -1.15
C PHE A 107 3.97 -3.42 -0.14
N SER A 108 2.72 -3.18 -0.53
CA SER A 108 1.58 -3.34 0.36
C SER A 108 1.48 -4.76 0.92
N GLN A 109 1.62 -5.77 0.07
CA GLN A 109 1.60 -7.18 0.50
C GLN A 109 2.71 -7.47 1.51
N ARG A 110 3.95 -7.03 1.23
CA ARG A 110 5.09 -7.23 2.12
C ARG A 110 4.94 -6.49 3.45
N ILE A 111 4.37 -5.28 3.44
CA ILE A 111 4.03 -4.54 4.66
C ILE A 111 3.02 -5.33 5.50
N LEU A 112 1.96 -5.82 4.87
CA LEU A 112 0.87 -6.54 5.56
C LEU A 112 1.30 -7.91 6.10
N THR A 113 2.33 -8.53 5.52
CA THR A 113 2.94 -9.77 6.03
C THR A 113 4.16 -9.51 6.91
N GLU A 114 4.41 -8.26 7.31
CA GLU A 114 5.56 -7.84 8.12
C GLU A 114 6.91 -8.36 7.60
N ASP A 115 7.09 -8.38 6.28
CA ASP A 115 8.31 -8.86 5.64
C ASP A 115 9.51 -7.96 6.04
N PRO A 116 10.57 -8.51 6.65
CA PRO A 116 11.76 -7.77 7.08
C PRO A 116 12.40 -6.90 5.98
N ILE A 117 12.21 -7.26 4.71
CA ILE A 117 12.76 -6.50 3.58
C ILE A 117 12.27 -5.04 3.56
N ILE A 118 11.03 -4.77 4.01
CA ILE A 118 10.49 -3.41 4.04
C ILE A 118 11.31 -2.53 4.97
N TYR A 119 11.68 -3.04 6.15
CA TYR A 119 12.52 -2.33 7.10
C TYR A 119 13.93 -2.10 6.55
N ASN A 120 14.49 -3.08 5.84
CA ASN A 120 15.80 -2.93 5.21
C ASN A 120 15.80 -1.86 4.11
N ILE A 121 14.75 -1.82 3.28
CA ILE A 121 14.58 -0.77 2.26
C ILE A 121 14.53 0.59 2.93
N ILE A 122 13.68 0.76 3.95
CA ILE A 122 13.52 2.04 4.66
C ILE A 122 14.82 2.48 5.35
N ALA A 123 15.56 1.55 5.95
CA ALA A 123 16.83 1.84 6.63
C ALA A 123 17.97 2.20 5.67
N SER A 124 17.93 1.69 4.43
CA SER A 124 18.99 1.92 3.42
C SER A 124 19.02 3.33 2.83
N THR A 125 18.03 4.17 3.17
CA THR A 125 17.84 5.52 2.62
C THR A 125 17.97 6.61 3.70
N GLN A 126 18.34 6.24 4.94
CA GLN A 126 18.71 7.15 6.02
C GLN A 126 20.24 7.29 6.11
#